data_AF-A0A8J8K5A1-F1
#
_entry.id   AF-A0A8J8K5A1-F1
#
_cell.length_a   1.000
_cell.length_b   1.000
_cell.length_c   1.000
_cell.angle_alpha   90.00
_cell.angle_beta   90.00
_cell.angle_gamma   90.00
#
_symmetry.space_group_name_H-M   'P 1'
#
loop_
_entity.id
_entity.type
_entity.pdbx_description
1 polymer ?
#
loop_
_entity_poly.entity_id
_entity_poly.type
_entity_poly.pdbx_seq_one_letter_code
_entity_poly.pdbx_strand_id
1 'polypeptide(L)'
;MRHHSHKDKAERFLKDFEETSTTVMIGLMVISAGLYSIIWIYITSKLLQEHNIHAPESSRGLIVMAALPLSWFFISSFIQNKLLNSVPLLYTIFDIGIWGFIFFLIFKFYIDFVHSFTQITQSHPIIWNGLFVIGMIGVVGLIINMISLYPFLIGIVFAVIGMQTELNSLLKGHTIKKVSSVYYGK
;
A
#
# COMPACT_ATOMS: atom_id res chain seq x y z
N MET A 1 -35.77 -36.67 12.66
CA MET A 1 -34.87 -35.64 13.24
C MET A 1 -33.45 -36.20 13.25
N ARG A 2 -32.53 -35.67 12.45
CA ARG A 2 -31.11 -36.09 12.50
C ARG A 2 -30.47 -35.41 13.72
N HIS A 3 -30.01 -36.19 14.69
CA HIS A 3 -29.14 -35.70 15.76
C HIS A 3 -27.84 -35.21 15.12
N HIS A 4 -27.66 -33.89 15.00
CA HIS A 4 -26.34 -33.32 14.73
C HIS A 4 -25.45 -33.60 15.95
N SER A 5 -24.43 -34.43 15.73
CA SER A 5 -23.48 -34.82 16.75
C SER A 5 -22.73 -33.58 17.24
N HIS A 6 -22.42 -33.52 18.54
CA HIS A 6 -21.55 -32.48 19.11
C HIS A 6 -20.19 -32.40 18.39
N LYS A 7 -19.76 -33.50 17.76
CA LYS A 7 -18.56 -33.56 16.91
C LYS A 7 -18.68 -32.68 15.66
N ASP A 8 -19.83 -32.70 14.97
CA ASP A 8 -20.09 -31.88 13.77
C ASP A 8 -20.17 -30.37 14.10
N LYS A 9 -20.47 -30.03 15.36
CA LYS A 9 -20.46 -28.64 15.85
C LYS A 9 -19.03 -28.18 16.19
N ALA A 10 -18.23 -29.06 16.79
CA ALA A 10 -16.82 -28.77 17.09
C ALA A 10 -15.97 -28.65 15.83
N GLU A 11 -16.17 -29.52 14.83
CA GLU A 11 -15.47 -29.44 13.55
C GLU A 11 -15.83 -28.16 12.77
N ARG A 12 -17.12 -27.76 12.78
CA ARG A 12 -17.55 -26.48 12.20
C ARG A 12 -16.95 -25.28 12.92
N PHE A 13 -16.96 -25.28 14.25
CA PHE A 13 -16.34 -24.21 15.04
C PHE A 13 -14.83 -24.09 14.78
N LEU A 14 -14.11 -25.22 14.73
CA LEU A 14 -12.68 -25.22 14.43
C LEU A 14 -12.40 -24.68 13.03
N LYS A 15 -13.19 -25.09 12.04
CA LYS A 15 -13.08 -24.60 10.67
C LYS A 15 -13.38 -23.09 10.57
N ASP A 16 -14.45 -22.62 11.19
CA ASP A 16 -14.81 -21.21 11.24
C ASP A 16 -13.73 -20.38 11.98
N PHE A 17 -13.15 -20.92 13.06
CA PHE A 17 -12.07 -20.28 13.82
C PHE A 17 -10.77 -20.20 13.00
N GLU A 18 -10.41 -21.27 12.28
CA GLU A 18 -9.22 -21.33 11.43
C GLU A 18 -9.35 -20.40 10.22
N GLU A 19 -10.52 -20.37 9.57
CA GLU A 19 -10.82 -19.44 8.47
C GLU A 19 -10.80 -17.98 8.95
N THR A 20 -11.48 -17.67 10.07
CA THR A 20 -11.54 -16.30 10.61
C THR A 20 -10.15 -15.80 11.06
N SER A 21 -9.39 -16.63 11.76
CA SER A 21 -8.03 -16.27 12.23
C SER A 21 -7.07 -16.07 11.07
N THR A 22 -7.16 -16.90 10.02
CA THR A 22 -6.37 -16.75 8.80
C THR A 22 -6.71 -15.45 8.08
N THR A 23 -8.00 -15.16 7.84
CA THR A 23 -8.44 -13.91 7.18
C THR A 23 -8.00 -12.66 7.95
N VAL A 24 -8.13 -12.65 9.28
CA VAL A 24 -7.69 -11.51 10.11
C VAL A 24 -6.18 -11.33 10.02
N MET A 25 -5.40 -12.42 10.12
CA MET A 25 -3.94 -12.35 10.00
C MET A 25 -3.50 -11.79 8.64
N ILE A 26 -4.12 -12.24 7.56
CA ILE A 26 -3.85 -11.74 6.20
C ILE A 26 -4.19 -10.26 6.10
N GLY A 27 -5.35 -9.85 6.60
CA GLY A 27 -5.76 -8.45 6.62
C GLY A 27 -4.72 -7.57 7.31
N LEU A 28 -4.23 -8.00 8.49
CA LEU A 28 -3.17 -7.29 9.22
C LEU A 28 -1.84 -7.24 8.46
N MET A 29 -1.46 -8.32 7.77
CA MET A 29 -0.24 -8.35 6.95
C MET A 29 -0.32 -7.39 5.76
N VAL A 30 -1.45 -7.37 5.04
CA VAL A 30 -1.68 -6.45 3.91
C VAL A 30 -1.65 -5.00 4.38
N ILE A 31 -2.33 -4.69 5.50
CA ILE A 31 -2.31 -3.36 6.09
C ILE A 31 -0.88 -2.97 6.47
N SER A 32 -0.12 -3.86 7.10
CA SER A 32 1.26 -3.62 7.51
C SER A 32 2.18 -3.35 6.30
N ALA A 33 2.06 -4.16 5.24
CA ALA A 33 2.82 -3.96 4.00
C ALA A 33 2.44 -2.64 3.30
N GLY A 34 1.15 -2.30 3.28
CA GLY A 34 0.65 -1.02 2.77
C GLY A 34 1.26 0.16 3.52
N LEU A 35 1.18 0.17 4.85
CA LEU A 35 1.76 1.21 5.69
C LEU A 35 3.27 1.32 5.52
N TYR A 36 3.97 0.18 5.47
CA TYR A 36 5.41 0.14 5.22
C TYR A 36 5.76 0.77 3.86
N SER A 37 5.00 0.46 2.80
CA SER A 37 5.25 1.04 1.47
C SER A 37 5.08 2.56 1.43
N ILE A 38 4.08 3.10 2.14
CA ILE A 38 3.88 4.55 2.27
C ILE A 38 5.07 5.20 2.98
N ILE A 39 5.53 4.61 4.09
CA ILE A 39 6.70 5.11 4.84
C ILE A 39 7.97 5.03 3.98
N TRP A 40 8.17 3.92 3.27
CA TRP A 40 9.32 3.74 2.39
C TRP A 40 9.34 4.77 1.26
N ILE A 41 8.20 5.01 0.59
CA ILE A 41 8.07 6.03 -0.44
C ILE A 41 8.35 7.42 0.15
N TYR A 42 7.83 7.73 1.34
CA TYR A 42 8.09 8.99 2.02
C TYR A 42 9.59 9.23 2.26
N ILE A 43 10.28 8.26 2.89
CA ILE A 43 11.71 8.37 3.19
C ILE A 43 12.51 8.50 1.89
N THR A 44 12.19 7.66 0.90
CA THR A 44 12.87 7.66 -0.40
C THR A 44 12.66 8.99 -1.11
N SER A 45 11.42 9.49 -1.23
CA SER A 45 11.13 10.81 -1.80
C SER A 45 11.91 11.92 -1.11
N LYS A 46 12.02 11.89 0.22
CA LYS A 46 12.80 12.88 0.97
C LYS A 46 14.28 12.83 0.59
N LEU A 47 14.86 11.64 0.46
CA LEU A 47 16.24 11.47 0.00
C LEU A 47 16.42 11.91 -1.48
N LEU A 48 15.42 11.65 -2.34
CA LEU A 48 15.47 12.05 -3.76
C LEU A 48 15.44 13.57 -3.91
N GLN A 49 14.68 14.29 -3.09
CA GLN A 49 14.62 15.77 -3.09
C GLN A 49 15.97 16.42 -2.84
N GLU A 50 16.81 15.80 -2.02
CA GLU A 50 18.16 16.30 -1.74
C GLU A 50 19.10 16.16 -2.95
N HIS A 51 18.69 15.43 -3.98
CA HIS A 51 19.51 15.13 -5.17
C HIS A 51 18.86 15.54 -6.51
N ASN A 52 17.56 15.77 -6.55
CA ASN A 52 16.82 16.14 -7.76
C ASN A 52 15.70 17.13 -7.42
N ILE A 53 15.77 18.34 -8.00
CA ILE A 53 14.78 19.41 -7.78
C ILE A 53 13.39 19.04 -8.30
N HIS A 54 13.32 18.07 -9.22
CA HIS A 54 12.07 17.59 -9.83
C HIS A 54 11.51 16.35 -9.11
N ALA A 55 12.12 15.91 -8.00
CA ALA A 55 11.58 14.83 -7.21
C ALA A 55 10.22 15.23 -6.58
N PRO A 56 9.23 14.35 -6.56
CA PRO A 56 7.93 14.67 -5.99
C PRO A 56 8.03 14.95 -4.50
N GLU A 57 7.16 15.83 -4.01
CA GLU A 57 7.15 16.22 -2.60
C GLU A 57 6.83 15.03 -1.67
N SER A 58 7.71 14.69 -0.73
CA SER A 58 7.52 13.64 0.26
C SER A 58 6.28 13.87 1.11
N SER A 59 6.04 15.12 1.54
CA SER A 59 4.81 15.57 2.20
C SER A 59 3.56 15.34 1.34
N ARG A 60 3.63 15.68 0.06
CA ARG A 60 2.54 15.44 -0.91
C ARG A 60 2.25 13.94 -1.05
N GLY A 61 3.28 13.10 -1.07
CA GLY A 61 3.13 11.64 -1.08
C GLY A 61 2.36 11.11 0.12
N LEU A 62 2.73 11.54 1.32
CA LEU A 62 2.06 11.13 2.55
C LEU A 62 0.59 11.59 2.58
N ILE A 63 0.31 12.81 2.11
CA ILE A 63 -1.06 13.33 2.02
C ILE A 63 -1.89 12.49 1.05
N VAL A 64 -1.37 12.26 -0.16
CA VAL A 64 -2.11 11.57 -1.22
C VAL A 64 -2.29 10.08 -0.93
N MET A 65 -1.27 9.41 -0.40
CA MET A 65 -1.27 7.96 -0.20
C MET A 65 -1.86 7.51 1.14
N ALA A 66 -1.93 8.39 2.15
CA ALA A 66 -2.47 8.05 3.47
C ALA A 66 -3.57 9.01 3.93
N ALA A 67 -3.28 10.30 4.05
CA ALA A 67 -4.19 11.24 4.71
C ALA A 67 -5.52 11.40 3.95
N LEU A 68 -5.48 11.54 2.62
CA LEU A 68 -6.67 11.65 1.79
C LEU A 68 -7.55 10.39 1.86
N PRO A 69 -7.05 9.17 1.57
CA PRO A 69 -7.82 7.94 1.75
C PRO A 69 -8.42 7.77 3.15
N LEU A 70 -7.63 8.02 4.19
CA LEU A 70 -8.09 7.87 5.58
C LEU A 70 -9.17 8.90 5.92
N SER A 71 -8.94 10.18 5.59
CA SER A 71 -9.92 11.24 5.83
C SER A 71 -11.23 10.94 5.12
N TRP A 72 -11.17 10.49 3.86
CA TRP A 72 -12.36 10.12 3.10
C TRP A 72 -13.06 8.90 3.70
N PHE A 73 -12.32 7.86 4.11
CA PHE A 73 -12.89 6.70 4.81
C PHE A 73 -13.69 7.10 6.05
N PHE A 74 -13.15 7.99 6.89
CA PHE A 74 -13.86 8.48 8.08
C PHE A 74 -15.07 9.35 7.73
N ILE A 75 -14.95 10.23 6.74
CA ILE A 75 -16.06 11.07 6.25
C ILE A 75 -17.18 10.20 5.68
N SER A 76 -16.84 9.28 4.78
CA SER A 76 -17.75 8.31 4.17
C SER A 76 -18.47 7.50 5.26
N SER A 77 -17.75 6.92 6.22
CA SER A 77 -18.35 6.18 7.35
C SER A 77 -19.31 7.03 8.19
N PHE A 78 -18.99 8.30 8.43
CA PHE A 78 -19.86 9.20 9.19
C PHE A 78 -21.12 9.59 8.42
N ILE A 79 -20.98 9.86 7.12
CA ILE A 79 -22.10 10.20 6.23
C ILE A 79 -23.00 8.99 6.02
N GLN A 80 -22.43 7.79 5.87
CA GLN A 80 -23.13 6.52 5.68
C GLN A 80 -24.17 6.31 6.79
N ASN A 81 -23.80 6.60 8.05
CA ASN A 81 -24.69 6.48 9.20
C ASN A 81 -25.87 7.49 9.21
N LYS A 82 -25.79 8.59 8.46
CA LYS A 82 -26.81 9.66 8.45
C LYS A 82 -27.64 9.72 7.17
N LEU A 83 -27.07 9.36 6.02
CA LEU A 83 -27.63 9.67 4.69
C LEU A 83 -28.23 8.47 3.95
N LEU A 84 -27.91 7.23 4.35
CA LEU A 84 -28.40 6.02 3.66
C LEU A 84 -29.93 5.85 3.72
N ASN A 85 -30.58 6.45 4.71
CA ASN A 85 -32.02 6.35 4.90
C ASN A 85 -32.82 7.29 3.98
N SER A 86 -32.17 8.26 3.32
CA SER A 86 -32.87 9.28 2.53
C SER A 86 -32.56 9.21 1.04
N VAL A 87 -31.29 9.00 0.63
CA VAL A 87 -30.91 8.97 -0.80
C VAL A 87 -29.70 8.06 -1.06
N PRO A 88 -29.87 6.72 -1.03
CA PRO A 88 -28.75 5.77 -1.11
C PRO A 88 -28.01 5.79 -2.46
N LEU A 89 -28.72 5.99 -3.58
CA LEU A 89 -28.09 5.96 -4.92
C LEU A 89 -27.11 7.13 -5.13
N LEU A 90 -27.49 8.34 -4.71
CA LEU A 90 -26.70 9.55 -4.92
C LEU A 90 -25.43 9.54 -4.06
N TYR A 91 -25.53 9.00 -2.85
CA TYR A 91 -24.39 8.75 -1.98
C TYR A 91 -23.39 7.77 -2.63
N THR A 92 -23.87 6.64 -3.14
CA THR A 92 -23.01 5.63 -3.78
C THR A 92 -22.26 6.19 -4.99
N ILE A 93 -22.91 6.96 -5.85
CA ILE A 93 -22.26 7.60 -7.01
C ILE A 93 -21.17 8.58 -6.55
N PHE A 94 -21.47 9.40 -5.54
CA PHE A 94 -20.53 10.38 -4.99
C PHE A 94 -19.31 9.71 -4.34
N ASP A 95 -19.55 8.66 -3.53
CA ASP A 95 -18.50 7.91 -2.85
C ASP A 95 -17.56 7.21 -3.84
N ILE A 96 -18.12 6.55 -4.87
CA ILE A 96 -17.34 5.96 -5.97
C ILE A 96 -16.54 7.04 -6.71
N GLY A 97 -17.13 8.20 -6.97
CA GLY A 97 -16.47 9.31 -7.64
C GLY A 97 -15.24 9.84 -6.87
N ILE A 98 -15.37 10.01 -5.55
CA ILE A 98 -14.26 10.49 -4.73
C ILE A 98 -13.18 9.43 -4.56
N TRP A 99 -13.55 8.16 -4.34
CA TRP A 99 -12.58 7.07 -4.33
C TRP A 99 -11.81 6.97 -5.66
N GLY A 100 -12.50 7.13 -6.79
CA GLY A 100 -11.88 7.17 -8.11
C GLY A 100 -10.89 8.34 -8.26
N PHE A 101 -11.24 9.52 -7.77
CA PHE A 101 -10.36 10.68 -7.80
C PHE A 101 -9.13 10.51 -6.89
N ILE A 102 -9.31 10.00 -5.67
CA ILE A 102 -8.21 9.67 -4.75
C ILE A 102 -7.26 8.65 -5.41
N PHE A 103 -7.82 7.60 -6.02
CA PHE A 103 -7.02 6.59 -6.71
C PHE A 103 -6.22 7.16 -7.88
N PHE A 104 -6.83 8.06 -8.66
CA PHE A 104 -6.14 8.78 -9.73
C PHE A 104 -4.96 9.60 -9.19
N LEU A 105 -5.13 10.32 -8.07
CA LEU A 105 -4.05 11.10 -7.44
C LEU A 105 -2.92 10.20 -6.94
N ILE A 106 -3.25 9.06 -6.30
CA ILE A 106 -2.26 8.06 -5.85
C ILE A 106 -1.46 7.55 -7.05
N PHE A 107 -2.15 7.17 -8.12
CA PHE A 107 -1.50 6.66 -9.32
C PHE A 107 -0.60 7.70 -9.99
N LYS A 108 -1.07 8.95 -10.09
CA LYS A 108 -0.28 10.08 -10.60
C LYS A 108 0.99 10.30 -9.78
N PHE A 109 0.86 10.33 -8.45
CA PHE A 109 2.00 10.48 -7.55
C PHE A 109 2.98 9.32 -7.67
N TYR A 110 2.48 8.09 -7.78
CA TYR A 110 3.30 6.90 -7.95
C TYR A 110 4.13 6.94 -9.23
N ILE A 111 3.53 7.35 -10.37
CA ILE A 111 4.27 7.53 -11.63
C ILE A 111 5.37 8.57 -11.48
N ASP A 112 5.06 9.72 -10.88
CA ASP A 112 6.04 10.81 -10.68
C ASP A 112 7.19 10.32 -9.78
N PHE A 113 6.88 9.54 -8.74
CA PHE A 113 7.87 8.91 -7.87
C PHE A 113 8.75 7.93 -8.63
N VAL A 114 8.17 6.99 -9.39
CA VAL A 114 8.94 6.00 -10.16
C VAL A 114 9.84 6.69 -11.19
N HIS A 115 9.36 7.73 -11.85
CA HIS A 115 10.16 8.49 -12.80
C HIS A 115 11.39 9.14 -12.13
N SER A 116 11.20 9.84 -11.01
CA SER A 116 12.34 10.42 -10.28
C SER A 116 13.26 9.36 -9.68
N PHE A 117 12.69 8.25 -9.19
CA PHE A 117 13.44 7.15 -8.59
C PHE A 117 14.32 6.43 -9.62
N THR A 118 13.80 6.18 -10.81
CA THR A 118 14.51 5.48 -11.91
C THR A 118 15.63 6.33 -12.50
N GLN A 119 15.46 7.65 -12.57
CA GLN A 119 16.54 8.56 -12.95
C GLN A 119 17.75 8.47 -12.01
N ILE A 120 17.52 8.27 -10.71
CA ILE A 120 18.59 8.24 -9.70
C ILE A 120 19.18 6.85 -9.53
N THR A 121 18.35 5.80 -9.53
CA THR A 121 18.81 4.41 -9.35
C THR A 121 19.26 3.74 -10.65
N GLN A 122 19.08 4.40 -11.80
CA GLN A 122 19.34 3.84 -13.13
C GLN A 122 18.57 2.53 -13.41
N SER A 123 17.50 2.28 -12.64
CA SER A 123 16.63 1.13 -12.83
C SER A 123 15.59 1.42 -13.91
N HIS A 124 15.10 0.38 -14.60
CA HIS A 124 14.06 0.57 -15.62
C HIS A 124 12.69 0.84 -14.97
N PRO A 125 11.96 1.91 -15.36
CA PRO A 125 10.62 2.22 -14.82
C PRO A 125 9.60 1.10 -14.95
N ILE A 126 9.76 0.26 -15.98
CA ILE A 126 8.91 -0.90 -16.25
C ILE A 126 8.94 -1.89 -15.08
N ILE A 127 10.08 -2.06 -14.41
CA ILE A 127 10.24 -3.01 -13.30
C ILE A 127 9.34 -2.58 -12.13
N TRP A 128 9.41 -1.31 -11.75
CA TRP A 128 8.65 -0.78 -10.61
C TRP A 128 7.16 -0.65 -10.90
N ASN A 129 6.80 -0.16 -12.09
CA ASN A 129 5.40 -0.10 -12.52
C ASN A 129 4.79 -1.51 -12.64
N GLY A 130 5.56 -2.49 -13.14
CA GLY A 130 5.15 -3.89 -13.20
C GLY A 130 4.90 -4.48 -11.81
N LEU A 131 5.82 -4.26 -10.87
CA LEU A 131 5.65 -4.69 -9.48
C LEU A 131 4.41 -4.07 -8.82
N PHE A 132 4.16 -2.79 -9.05
CA PHE A 132 2.96 -2.11 -8.53
C PHE A 132 1.67 -2.67 -9.12
N VAL A 133 1.62 -2.86 -10.44
CA VAL A 133 0.43 -3.43 -11.11
C VAL A 133 0.19 -4.86 -10.65
N ILE A 134 1.23 -5.69 -10.55
CA ILE A 134 1.12 -7.06 -10.03
C ILE A 134 0.64 -7.05 -8.58
N GLY A 135 1.15 -6.13 -7.75
CA GLY A 135 0.71 -5.95 -6.37
C GLY A 135 -0.77 -5.58 -6.27
N MET A 136 -1.22 -4.62 -7.09
CA MET A 136 -2.63 -4.20 -7.16
C MET A 136 -3.55 -5.33 -7.64
N ILE A 137 -3.16 -6.07 -8.68
CA ILE A 137 -3.90 -7.25 -9.16
C ILE A 137 -3.94 -8.33 -8.08
N GLY A 138 -2.85 -8.54 -7.35
CA GLY A 138 -2.77 -9.47 -6.23
C GLY A 138 -3.74 -9.11 -5.10
N VAL A 139 -3.80 -7.84 -4.70
CA VAL A 139 -4.73 -7.36 -3.66
C VAL A 139 -6.18 -7.53 -4.12
N VAL A 140 -6.51 -7.14 -5.36
CA VAL A 140 -7.86 -7.30 -5.93
C VAL A 140 -8.24 -8.77 -6.02
N GLY A 141 -7.33 -9.62 -6.49
CA GLY A 141 -7.55 -11.06 -6.58
C GLY A 141 -7.72 -11.73 -5.21
N LEU A 142 -7.07 -11.21 -4.17
CA LEU A 142 -7.26 -11.66 -2.79
C LEU A 142 -8.62 -11.21 -2.24
N ILE A 143 -9.05 -9.97 -2.51
CA ILE A 143 -10.38 -9.46 -2.13
C ILE A 143 -11.51 -10.28 -2.77
N ILE A 144 -11.33 -10.70 -4.03
CA ILE A 144 -12.33 -11.49 -4.77
C ILE A 144 -12.14 -13.01 -4.52
N ASN A 145 -11.24 -13.41 -3.61
CA ASN A 145 -10.90 -14.82 -3.30
C ASN A 145 -10.52 -15.66 -4.55
N MET A 146 -9.99 -15.02 -5.60
CA MET A 146 -9.65 -15.68 -6.87
C MET A 146 -8.19 -16.10 -7.00
N ILE A 147 -7.31 -15.62 -6.12
CA ILE A 147 -5.88 -15.95 -6.14
C ILE A 147 -5.51 -16.73 -4.87
N SER A 148 -4.74 -17.81 -5.03
CA SER A 148 -4.18 -18.56 -3.90
C SER A 148 -3.32 -17.64 -3.03
N LEU A 149 -3.50 -17.75 -1.72
CA LEU A 149 -2.89 -16.90 -0.71
C LEU A 149 -1.35 -16.91 -0.75
N TYR A 150 -0.78 -18.07 -1.05
CA TYR A 150 0.66 -18.31 -0.96
C TYR A 150 1.49 -17.48 -1.95
N PRO A 151 1.19 -17.46 -3.27
CA PRO A 151 1.87 -16.58 -4.22
C PRO A 151 1.84 -15.10 -3.86
N PHE A 152 0.73 -14.61 -3.31
CA PHE A 152 0.58 -13.21 -2.92
C PHE A 152 1.47 -12.84 -1.73
N LEU A 153 1.50 -13.69 -0.69
CA LEU A 153 2.36 -13.49 0.48
C LEU A 153 3.84 -13.54 0.11
N ILE A 154 4.24 -14.46 -0.77
CA ILE A 154 5.61 -14.54 -1.28
C ILE A 154 5.99 -13.24 -2.01
N GLY A 155 5.09 -12.71 -2.83
CA GLY A 155 5.27 -11.43 -3.52
C GLY A 155 5.49 -10.26 -2.55
N ILE A 156 4.70 -10.16 -1.48
CA ILE A 156 4.87 -9.13 -0.44
C ILE A 156 6.24 -9.25 0.23
N VAL A 157 6.64 -10.45 0.64
CA VAL A 157 7.93 -10.66 1.34
C VAL A 157 9.11 -10.22 0.47
N PHE A 158 9.14 -10.65 -0.80
CA PHE A 158 10.21 -10.24 -1.72
C PHE A 158 10.19 -8.74 -2.00
N ALA A 159 9.01 -8.13 -2.12
CA ALA A 159 8.89 -6.67 -2.30
C ALA A 159 9.46 -5.91 -1.11
N VAL A 160 9.11 -6.30 0.13
CA VAL A 160 9.61 -5.66 1.36
C VAL A 160 11.13 -5.78 1.47
N ILE A 161 11.70 -6.96 1.21
CA ILE A 161 13.15 -7.18 1.24
C ILE A 161 13.85 -6.33 0.17
N GLY A 162 13.32 -6.31 -1.06
CA GLY A 162 13.87 -5.50 -2.15
C GLY A 162 13.87 -4.01 -1.81
N MET A 163 12.74 -3.51 -1.32
CA MET A 163 12.58 -2.12 -0.87
C MET A 163 13.57 -1.77 0.25
N GLN A 164 13.72 -2.62 1.27
CA GLN A 164 14.65 -2.36 2.37
C GLN A 164 16.12 -2.38 1.89
N THR A 165 16.46 -3.28 0.97
CA THR A 165 17.82 -3.39 0.41
C THR A 165 18.20 -2.14 -0.37
N GLU A 166 17.30 -1.64 -1.22
CA GLU A 166 17.49 -0.38 -1.95
C GLU A 166 17.59 0.81 -1.00
N LEU A 167 16.74 0.89 0.02
CA LEU A 167 16.82 1.96 1.02
C LEU A 167 18.17 1.97 1.73
N ASN A 168 18.67 0.80 2.14
CA ASN A 168 19.98 0.68 2.78
C ASN A 168 21.12 1.09 1.85
N SER A 169 21.02 0.80 0.55
CA SER A 169 21.99 1.23 -0.46
C SER A 169 22.01 2.76 -0.58
N LEU A 170 20.83 3.39 -0.70
CA LEU A 170 20.69 4.84 -0.78
C LEU A 170 21.22 5.54 0.49
N LEU A 171 20.88 5.03 1.67
CA LEU A 171 21.33 5.60 2.95
C LEU A 171 22.85 5.48 3.14
N LYS A 172 23.46 4.34 2.75
CA LYS A 172 24.92 4.18 2.77
C LYS A 172 25.61 5.17 1.83
N GLY A 173 25.11 5.29 0.60
CA GLY A 173 25.65 6.24 -0.39
C GLY A 173 25.58 7.69 0.08
N HIS A 174 24.47 8.07 0.72
CA HIS A 174 24.30 9.41 1.30
C HIS A 174 25.25 9.65 2.47
N THR A 175 25.34 8.72 3.41
CA THR A 175 26.25 8.83 4.57
C THR A 175 27.69 9.05 4.12
N ILE A 176 28.13 8.33 3.09
CA ILE A 176 29.47 8.49 2.49
C ILE A 176 29.65 9.89 1.88
N LYS A 177 28.67 10.39 1.12
CA LYS A 177 28.71 11.75 0.55
C LYS A 177 28.79 12.84 1.63
N LYS A 178 27.97 12.74 2.68
CA LYS A 178 27.95 13.71 3.79
C LYS A 178 29.25 13.73 4.57
N VAL A 179 29.83 12.56 4.83
CA VAL A 179 31.17 12.47 5.45
C VAL A 179 32.20 13.11 4.51
N SER A 180 32.14 12.84 3.21
CA SER A 180 33.09 13.43 2.26
C SER A 180 33.02 14.96 2.18
N SER A 181 31.84 15.58 2.22
CA SER A 181 31.72 17.04 2.18
C SER A 181 32.22 17.69 3.47
N VAL A 182 32.00 17.05 4.62
CA VAL A 182 32.49 17.51 5.93
C VAL A 182 34.02 17.45 6.02
N TYR A 183 34.63 16.37 5.51
CA TYR A 183 36.09 16.19 5.61
C TYR A 183 36.88 16.82 4.47
N TYR A 184 36.29 16.92 3.27
CA TYR A 184 37.01 17.38 2.06
C TYR A 184 36.52 18.71 1.52
N GLY A 185 35.58 19.39 2.20
CA GLY A 185 35.24 20.79 1.93
C GLY A 185 34.86 21.08 0.47
N LYS A 186 33.86 20.37 -0.05
CA LYS A 186 33.14 20.77 -1.27
C LYS A 186 31.72 21.16 -0.94
#